data_AF-A0A374NYV8-F1
#
_entry.id   AF-A0A374NYV8-F1
#
_cell.length_a   1.000
_cell.length_b   1.000
_cell.length_c   1.000
_cell.angle_alpha   90.00
_cell.angle_beta   90.00
_cell.angle_gamma   90.00
#
_symmetry.space_group_name_H-M   'P 1'
#
loop_
_entity.id
_entity.type
_entity.pdbx_description
1 polymer ?
#
loop_
_entity_poly.entity_id
_entity_poly.type
_entity_poly.pdbx_seq_one_letter_code
_entity_poly.pdbx_strand_id
1 'polypeptide(L)'
;MFEFASVSKSTVFDKTEWLSFSPVNGKWIYELYEKDAENGKPMRQAVERLFAMSMEERETIYTAIAHDMKFAEDPANGFQFESIGLEKGAQSVISDFFLYFYNVVLCSAHFALQGLTKDKFGRADFAQEYFSGKNKKIKYICPVCLQTTTNAEREDDIEHYFAKAWIPCLALHPYNLYFICPVCNERYKSMKRVFHDGIIDVRRVFLPYIDTIRDRVKIEFIHEEEKDRISLAPADESETYINEKIDSFNQLFDLENRWSGFMEYYFETRSSLYKSLDFSDIDELKEEMRRDLKKAACLAVNRPETYLETKYLEWIYGSQLKAFYSNMVQKDRNTVVI
;
A
#
# COMPACT_ATOMS: atom_id res chain seq x y z
N MET A 1 3.31 5.56 -26.92
CA MET A 1 4.69 5.25 -27.35
C MET A 1 4.80 3.78 -27.76
N PHE A 2 4.69 2.83 -26.84
CA PHE A 2 4.83 1.40 -27.17
C PHE A 2 3.80 0.89 -28.18
N GLU A 3 2.53 1.28 -28.05
CA GLU A 3 1.49 0.98 -29.04
C GLU A 3 1.81 1.56 -30.43
N PHE A 4 2.35 2.78 -30.48
CA PHE A 4 2.75 3.39 -31.74
C PHE A 4 3.93 2.63 -32.36
N ALA A 5 4.91 2.25 -31.54
CA ALA A 5 6.09 1.52 -32.00
C ALA A 5 5.74 0.13 -32.55
N SER A 6 4.72 -0.55 -31.99
CA SER A 6 4.28 -1.87 -32.48
C SER A 6 3.61 -1.81 -33.86
N VAL A 7 2.98 -0.70 -34.22
CA VAL A 7 2.28 -0.54 -35.51
C VAL A 7 3.07 0.26 -36.55
N SER A 8 4.07 1.04 -36.14
CA SER A 8 4.90 1.83 -37.05
C SER A 8 5.88 0.94 -37.82
N LYS A 9 5.92 1.15 -39.14
CA LYS A 9 6.88 0.49 -40.05
C LYS A 9 8.25 1.16 -40.05
N SER A 10 8.35 2.35 -39.45
CA SER A 10 9.60 3.09 -39.39
C SER A 10 10.57 2.44 -38.40
N THR A 11 11.86 2.51 -38.71
CA THR A 11 12.96 2.06 -37.84
C THR A 11 13.54 3.19 -37.00
N VAL A 12 12.87 4.33 -37.01
CA VAL A 12 13.21 5.54 -36.26
C VAL A 12 11.92 6.15 -35.72
N PHE A 13 12.03 6.90 -34.62
CA PHE A 13 10.89 7.62 -34.05
C PHE A 13 10.57 8.87 -34.89
N ASP A 14 9.68 8.72 -35.88
CA ASP A 14 9.31 9.80 -36.80
C ASP A 14 8.26 10.75 -36.21
N LYS A 15 8.52 12.06 -36.31
CA LYS A 15 7.65 13.14 -35.81
C LYS A 15 6.28 13.12 -36.46
N THR A 16 6.23 12.97 -37.77
CA THR A 16 5.00 13.13 -38.56
C THR A 16 4.06 11.97 -38.28
N GLU A 17 4.58 10.74 -38.31
CA GLU A 17 3.83 9.54 -37.94
C GLU A 17 3.35 9.61 -36.49
N TRP A 18 4.22 10.01 -35.56
CA TRP A 18 3.86 10.10 -34.14
C TRP A 18 2.76 11.12 -33.87
N LEU A 19 2.86 12.32 -34.45
CA LEU A 19 1.83 13.35 -34.27
C LEU A 19 0.52 12.99 -34.97
N SER A 20 0.56 12.17 -36.03
CA SER A 20 -0.65 11.59 -36.63
C SER A 20 -1.28 10.54 -35.71
N PHE A 21 -0.48 9.74 -35.00
CA PHE A 21 -0.96 8.70 -34.09
C PHE A 21 -1.49 9.28 -32.76
N SER A 22 -0.82 10.28 -32.20
CA SER A 22 -1.18 10.93 -30.93
C SER A 22 -1.32 12.45 -31.09
N PRO A 23 -2.40 12.93 -31.75
CA PRO A 23 -2.53 14.35 -32.10
C PRO A 23 -2.73 15.27 -30.89
N VAL A 24 -3.27 14.76 -29.79
CA VAL A 24 -3.57 15.57 -28.58
C VAL A 24 -2.33 15.73 -27.70
N ASN A 25 -1.79 14.61 -27.20
CA ASN A 25 -0.70 14.62 -26.21
C ASN A 25 0.68 14.29 -26.81
N GLY A 26 0.74 13.88 -28.08
CA GLY A 26 1.98 13.45 -28.72
C GLY A 26 2.99 14.57 -28.88
N LYS A 27 2.54 15.82 -29.11
CA LYS A 27 3.44 16.97 -29.22
C LYS A 27 4.35 17.11 -28.00
N TRP A 28 3.79 17.00 -26.80
CA TRP A 28 4.54 17.13 -25.56
C TRP A 28 5.57 16.01 -25.37
N ILE A 29 5.20 14.75 -25.65
CA ILE A 29 6.15 13.61 -25.59
C ILE A 29 7.29 13.80 -26.59
N TYR A 30 6.96 14.28 -27.79
CA TYR A 30 7.95 14.50 -28.84
C TYR A 30 8.90 15.66 -28.50
N GLU A 31 8.38 16.75 -27.92
CA GLU A 31 9.21 17.85 -27.40
C GLU A 31 10.14 17.37 -26.27
N LEU A 32 9.68 16.49 -25.39
CA LEU A 32 10.54 15.86 -24.37
C LEU A 32 11.62 14.97 -24.98
N TYR A 33 11.30 14.27 -26.06
CA TYR A 33 12.25 13.44 -26.80
C TYR A 33 13.28 14.29 -27.57
N GLU A 34 12.89 15.40 -28.20
CA GLU A 34 13.84 16.30 -28.90
C GLU A 34 14.69 17.12 -27.92
N LYS A 35 14.19 17.34 -26.70
CA LYS A 35 14.92 18.09 -25.69
C LYS A 35 16.18 17.31 -25.30
N ASP A 36 17.33 17.76 -25.77
CA ASP A 36 18.65 17.19 -25.46
C ASP A 36 19.13 17.56 -24.05
N ALA A 37 18.29 17.32 -23.05
CA ALA A 37 18.67 17.42 -21.65
C ALA A 37 19.35 16.11 -21.21
N GLU A 38 20.40 16.23 -20.39
CA GLU A 38 21.15 15.08 -19.86
C GLU A 38 20.24 14.09 -19.12
N ASN A 39 19.31 14.59 -18.30
CA ASN A 39 18.37 13.74 -17.57
C ASN A 39 17.33 13.02 -18.47
N GLY A 40 17.17 13.45 -19.72
CA GLY A 40 16.32 12.80 -20.73
C GLY A 40 17.01 11.74 -21.57
N LYS A 41 18.34 11.63 -21.47
CA LYS A 41 19.14 10.71 -22.28
C LYS A 41 18.70 9.24 -22.18
N PRO A 42 18.41 8.67 -21.00
CA PRO A 42 17.95 7.28 -20.90
C PRO A 42 16.65 7.03 -21.67
N MET A 43 15.67 7.95 -21.58
CA MET A 43 14.40 7.82 -22.31
C MET A 43 14.60 7.93 -23.82
N ARG A 44 15.42 8.87 -24.30
CA ARG A 44 15.73 8.99 -25.74
C ARG A 44 16.35 7.70 -26.27
N GLN A 45 17.36 7.18 -25.58
CA GLN A 45 18.01 5.91 -25.94
C GLN A 45 17.04 4.73 -25.88
N ALA A 46 16.10 4.71 -24.92
CA ALA A 46 15.07 3.68 -24.87
C ALA A 46 14.16 3.72 -26.10
N VAL A 47 13.74 4.92 -26.52
CA VAL A 47 12.93 5.11 -27.73
C VAL A 47 13.72 4.71 -28.98
N GLU A 48 14.98 5.14 -29.12
CA GLU A 48 15.85 4.75 -30.24
C GLU A 48 16.03 3.22 -30.32
N ARG A 49 16.31 2.57 -29.18
CA ARG A 49 16.42 1.10 -29.12
C ARG A 49 15.11 0.40 -29.45
N LEU A 50 13.97 0.92 -28.99
CA LEU A 50 12.65 0.37 -29.31
C LEU A 50 12.39 0.40 -30.83
N PHE A 51 12.74 1.50 -31.50
CA PHE A 51 12.59 1.62 -32.96
C PHE A 51 13.69 0.91 -33.76
N ALA A 52 14.80 0.51 -33.12
CA ALA A 52 15.80 -0.36 -33.74
C ALA A 52 15.42 -1.85 -33.71
N MET A 53 14.53 -2.27 -32.80
CA MET A 53 14.00 -3.63 -32.71
C MET A 53 13.10 -3.97 -33.92
N SER A 54 12.91 -5.26 -34.17
CA SER A 54 11.94 -5.76 -35.15
C SER A 54 10.50 -5.42 -34.74
N MET A 55 9.57 -5.42 -35.71
CA MET A 55 8.16 -5.17 -35.40
C MET A 55 7.57 -6.22 -34.44
N GLU A 56 7.98 -7.49 -34.58
CA GLU A 56 7.54 -8.59 -33.70
C GLU A 56 7.98 -8.37 -32.25
N GLU A 57 9.22 -7.92 -32.02
CA GLU A 57 9.70 -7.57 -30.68
C GLU A 57 8.93 -6.39 -30.08
N ARG A 58 8.65 -5.36 -30.88
CA ARG A 58 7.88 -4.18 -30.42
C ARG A 58 6.44 -4.56 -30.07
N GLU A 59 5.81 -5.40 -30.88
CA GLU A 59 4.48 -5.93 -30.61
C GLU A 59 4.46 -6.77 -29.34
N THR A 60 5.44 -7.65 -29.16
CA THR A 60 5.60 -8.45 -27.93
C THR A 60 5.73 -7.57 -26.69
N ILE A 61 6.57 -6.52 -26.76
CA ILE A 61 6.74 -5.54 -25.67
C ILE A 61 5.42 -4.82 -25.36
N TYR A 62 4.73 -4.32 -26.40
CA TYR A 62 3.47 -3.60 -26.22
C TYR A 62 2.40 -4.50 -25.59
N THR A 63 2.24 -5.73 -26.08
CA THR A 63 1.28 -6.70 -25.57
C THR A 63 1.52 -7.00 -24.09
N ALA A 64 2.78 -7.24 -23.70
CA ALA A 64 3.13 -7.48 -22.31
C ALA A 64 2.85 -6.26 -21.39
N ILE A 65 3.12 -5.04 -21.87
CA ILE A 65 2.77 -3.83 -21.11
C ILE A 65 1.25 -3.69 -20.99
N ALA A 66 0.52 -3.87 -22.08
CA ALA A 66 -0.94 -3.75 -22.10
C ALA A 66 -1.62 -4.82 -21.24
N HIS A 67 -1.06 -6.02 -21.19
CA HIS A 67 -1.44 -7.07 -20.26
C HIS A 67 -1.23 -6.59 -18.82
N ASP A 68 -0.01 -6.18 -18.47
CA ASP A 68 0.38 -5.82 -17.11
C ASP A 68 -0.43 -4.65 -16.54
N MET A 69 -0.81 -3.68 -17.37
CA MET A 69 -1.67 -2.56 -16.99
C MET A 69 -3.09 -2.98 -16.55
N LYS A 70 -3.53 -4.20 -16.88
CA LYS A 70 -4.88 -4.69 -16.54
C LYS A 70 -4.91 -5.53 -15.26
N PHE A 71 -3.83 -5.58 -14.48
CA PHE A 71 -3.75 -6.43 -13.28
C PHE A 71 -4.89 -6.21 -12.27
N ALA A 72 -5.49 -5.01 -12.27
CA ALA A 72 -6.58 -4.61 -11.39
C ALA A 72 -7.99 -4.97 -11.92
N GLU A 73 -8.13 -5.28 -13.22
CA GLU A 73 -9.44 -5.47 -13.87
C GLU A 73 -10.04 -6.85 -13.60
N ASP A 74 -9.22 -7.89 -13.50
CA ASP A 74 -9.67 -9.25 -13.24
C ASP A 74 -8.59 -10.08 -12.50
N PRO A 75 -8.40 -9.83 -11.18
CA PRO A 75 -7.39 -10.53 -10.42
C PRO A 75 -7.70 -12.04 -10.29
N ALA A 76 -8.94 -12.50 -10.49
CA ALA A 76 -9.37 -13.87 -10.21
C ALA A 76 -8.80 -14.94 -11.17
N ASN A 77 -8.30 -14.52 -12.34
CA ASN A 77 -7.87 -15.42 -13.41
C ASN A 77 -6.38 -15.80 -13.40
N GLY A 78 -5.69 -15.65 -12.26
CA GLY A 78 -4.29 -16.11 -12.12
C GLY A 78 -3.31 -15.25 -12.89
N PHE A 79 -3.53 -13.94 -12.84
CA PHE A 79 -2.74 -12.95 -13.54
C PHE A 79 -1.26 -12.99 -13.13
N GLN A 80 -0.38 -13.03 -14.13
CA GLN A 80 1.07 -12.98 -13.97
C GLN A 80 1.64 -11.86 -14.83
N PHE A 81 2.62 -11.12 -14.30
CA PHE A 81 3.22 -10.04 -15.07
C PHE A 81 4.06 -10.59 -16.22
N GLU A 82 3.74 -10.18 -17.45
CA GLU A 82 4.43 -10.61 -18.67
C GLU A 82 5.70 -9.80 -18.91
N SER A 83 5.71 -8.52 -18.52
CA SER A 83 6.86 -7.63 -18.81
C SER A 83 8.15 -8.07 -18.13
N ILE A 84 8.05 -8.76 -16.99
CA ILE A 84 9.20 -9.31 -16.25
C ILE A 84 9.77 -10.59 -16.87
N GLY A 85 9.01 -11.22 -17.77
CA GLY A 85 9.42 -12.42 -18.52
C GLY A 85 10.10 -12.11 -19.86
N LEU A 86 10.05 -10.85 -20.32
CA LEU A 86 10.66 -10.43 -21.59
C LEU A 86 12.19 -10.54 -21.57
N GLU A 87 12.83 -10.50 -22.73
CA GLU A 87 14.29 -10.46 -22.82
C GLU A 87 14.89 -9.20 -22.16
N LYS A 88 16.15 -9.28 -21.73
CA LYS A 88 16.81 -8.19 -20.99
C LYS A 88 16.87 -6.87 -21.75
N GLY A 89 17.02 -6.91 -23.07
CA GLY A 89 16.97 -5.71 -23.92
C GLY A 89 15.61 -5.00 -23.84
N ALA A 90 14.52 -5.77 -23.97
CA ALA A 90 13.16 -5.29 -23.82
C ALA A 90 12.89 -4.75 -22.40
N GLN A 91 13.28 -5.48 -21.35
CA GLN A 91 13.14 -5.03 -19.96
C GLN A 91 13.85 -3.69 -19.72
N SER A 92 15.05 -3.50 -20.27
CA SER A 92 15.80 -2.25 -20.16
C SER A 92 15.10 -1.09 -20.88
N VAL A 93 14.54 -1.32 -22.08
CA VAL A 93 13.75 -0.30 -22.79
C VAL A 93 12.54 0.14 -21.97
N ILE A 94 11.79 -0.81 -21.39
CA ILE A 94 10.64 -0.51 -20.53
C ILE A 94 11.09 0.29 -19.30
N SER A 95 12.14 -0.16 -18.62
CA SER A 95 12.67 0.47 -17.41
C SER A 95 13.09 1.92 -17.68
N ASP A 96 13.97 2.13 -18.66
CA ASP A 96 14.53 3.46 -18.96
C ASP A 96 13.43 4.45 -19.40
N PHE A 97 12.43 3.97 -20.15
CA PHE A 97 11.29 4.79 -20.53
C PHE A 97 10.43 5.18 -19.32
N PHE A 98 9.85 4.20 -18.61
CA PHE A 98 8.87 4.49 -17.54
C PHE A 98 9.50 5.15 -16.30
N LEU A 99 10.74 4.77 -15.95
CA LEU A 99 11.41 5.39 -14.81
C LEU A 99 11.81 6.84 -15.10
N TYR A 100 12.07 7.22 -16.35
CA TYR A 100 12.21 8.63 -16.71
C TYR A 100 10.90 9.40 -16.47
N PHE A 101 9.76 8.87 -16.91
CA PHE A 101 8.48 9.53 -16.68
C PHE A 101 8.17 9.69 -15.20
N TYR A 102 8.43 8.68 -14.38
CA TYR A 102 8.25 8.81 -12.93
C TYR A 102 9.28 9.79 -12.31
N ASN A 103 10.59 9.54 -12.48
CA ASN A 103 11.63 10.26 -11.73
C ASN A 103 11.87 11.68 -12.24
N VAL A 104 11.71 11.92 -13.55
CA VAL A 104 11.96 13.23 -14.14
C VAL A 104 10.66 13.96 -14.40
N VAL A 105 9.71 13.33 -15.08
CA VAL A 105 8.52 14.06 -15.54
C VAL A 105 7.55 14.35 -14.40
N LEU A 106 7.20 13.35 -13.59
CA LEU A 106 6.32 13.53 -12.43
C LEU A 106 7.04 14.21 -11.25
N CYS A 107 8.28 13.81 -10.96
CA CYS A 107 8.95 14.29 -9.73
C CYS A 107 9.74 15.61 -9.89
N SER A 108 10.17 16.00 -11.09
CA SER A 108 11.11 17.14 -11.25
C SER A 108 10.65 18.20 -12.26
N ALA A 109 10.26 17.79 -13.47
CA ALA A 109 9.97 18.70 -14.57
C ALA A 109 8.55 19.27 -14.50
N HIS A 110 7.63 18.55 -13.83
CA HIS A 110 6.18 18.75 -13.85
C HIS A 110 5.62 18.66 -15.27
N PHE A 111 4.47 18.02 -15.46
CA PHE A 111 3.84 17.91 -16.78
C PHE A 111 2.64 18.84 -16.92
N ALA A 112 2.38 19.26 -18.15
CA ALA A 112 1.14 19.93 -18.54
C ALA A 112 0.47 19.04 -19.59
N LEU A 113 -0.60 18.34 -19.20
CA LEU A 113 -1.40 17.54 -20.13
C LEU A 113 -2.68 18.30 -20.44
N GLN A 114 -2.89 18.58 -21.73
CA GLN A 114 -4.02 19.38 -22.18
C GLN A 114 -5.34 18.70 -21.79
N GLY A 115 -6.18 19.40 -21.03
CA GLY A 115 -7.46 18.90 -20.54
C GLY A 115 -7.41 18.07 -19.25
N LEU A 116 -6.21 17.78 -18.73
CA LEU A 116 -6.03 17.06 -17.45
C LEU A 116 -5.44 17.96 -16.36
N THR A 117 -4.54 18.88 -16.70
CA THR A 117 -3.90 19.77 -15.72
C THR A 117 -4.01 21.22 -16.16
N LYS A 118 -4.33 22.14 -15.24
CA LYS A 118 -4.40 23.59 -15.52
C LYS A 118 -3.00 24.22 -15.59
N ASP A 119 -2.07 23.72 -14.79
CA ASP A 119 -0.68 24.18 -14.64
C ASP A 119 0.29 22.98 -14.59
N LYS A 120 1.56 23.25 -14.25
CA LYS A 120 2.58 22.24 -13.91
C LYS A 120 2.06 21.32 -12.80
N PHE A 121 1.84 20.05 -13.14
CA PHE A 121 1.40 19.02 -12.21
C PHE A 121 2.55 18.07 -11.87
N GLY A 122 2.77 17.85 -10.58
CA GLY A 122 3.82 16.98 -10.07
C GLY A 122 3.34 16.01 -9.00
N ARG A 123 4.29 15.36 -8.33
CA ARG A 123 4.01 14.38 -7.25
C ARG A 123 3.19 14.98 -6.10
N ALA A 124 3.53 16.20 -5.67
CA ALA A 124 2.81 16.87 -4.58
C ALA A 124 1.35 17.16 -4.95
N ASP A 125 1.10 17.64 -6.18
CA ASP A 125 -0.26 17.89 -6.67
C ASP A 125 -1.07 16.57 -6.76
N PHE A 126 -0.44 15.50 -7.26
CA PHE A 126 -1.07 14.18 -7.29
C PHE A 126 -1.41 13.67 -5.88
N ALA A 127 -0.52 13.85 -4.91
CA ALA A 127 -0.78 13.50 -3.51
C ALA A 127 -1.95 14.31 -2.94
N GLN A 128 -1.96 15.63 -3.19
CA GLN A 128 -3.02 16.51 -2.74
C GLN A 128 -4.38 16.12 -3.33
N GLU A 129 -4.44 15.85 -4.64
CA GLU A 129 -5.67 15.41 -5.29
C GLU A 129 -6.16 14.07 -4.75
N TYR A 130 -5.24 13.12 -4.53
CA TYR A 130 -5.55 11.81 -3.96
C TYR A 130 -6.25 11.93 -2.60
N PHE A 131 -5.85 12.86 -1.72
CA PHE A 131 -6.49 13.09 -0.42
C PHE A 131 -7.69 14.02 -0.44
N SER A 132 -7.86 14.83 -1.48
CA SER A 132 -8.96 15.81 -1.56
C SER A 132 -10.36 15.16 -1.65
N GLY A 133 -10.43 13.92 -2.15
CA GLY A 133 -11.68 13.18 -2.38
C GLY A 133 -12.10 12.24 -1.24
N LYS A 134 -12.44 11.01 -1.60
CA LYS A 134 -12.92 9.95 -0.66
C LYS A 134 -11.89 9.60 0.43
N ASN A 135 -10.61 9.90 0.20
CA ASN A 135 -9.50 9.58 1.10
C ASN A 135 -9.21 10.66 2.15
N LYS A 136 -9.98 11.76 2.20
CA LYS A 136 -9.76 12.85 3.16
C LYS A 136 -9.67 12.38 4.62
N LYS A 137 -10.43 11.35 4.98
CA LYS A 137 -10.48 10.81 6.35
C LYS A 137 -9.22 10.02 6.75
N ILE A 138 -8.51 9.43 5.79
CA ILE A 138 -7.30 8.64 6.04
C ILE A 138 -6.01 9.46 5.93
N LYS A 139 -6.11 10.77 5.66
CA LYS A 139 -4.97 11.70 5.61
C LYS A 139 -4.10 11.70 6.87
N TYR A 140 -4.71 11.43 8.03
CA TYR A 140 -4.07 11.58 9.33
C TYR A 140 -3.55 10.28 9.93
N ILE A 141 -3.77 9.14 9.26
CA ILE A 141 -3.48 7.82 9.81
C ILE A 141 -3.05 6.88 8.69
N CYS A 142 -1.99 6.11 8.92
CA CYS A 142 -1.57 5.12 7.95
C CYS A 142 -2.63 4.01 7.81
N PRO A 143 -3.15 3.74 6.60
CA PRO A 143 -4.16 2.70 6.39
C PRO A 143 -3.62 1.28 6.57
N VAL A 144 -2.30 1.11 6.62
CA VAL A 144 -1.64 -0.20 6.81
C VAL A 144 -1.44 -0.52 8.29
N CYS A 145 -0.76 0.35 9.04
CA CYS A 145 -0.44 0.04 10.44
C CYS A 145 -1.48 0.50 11.45
N LEU A 146 -2.35 1.45 11.07
CA LEU A 146 -3.36 2.06 11.95
C LEU A 146 -2.80 2.68 13.24
N GLN A 147 -1.51 3.01 13.29
CA GLN A 147 -0.85 3.49 14.52
C GLN A 147 -0.13 4.82 14.32
N THR A 148 0.55 4.98 13.19
CA THR A 148 1.32 6.20 12.94
C THR A 148 0.39 7.32 12.49
N THR A 149 0.19 8.30 13.37
CA THR A 149 -0.36 9.59 12.96
C THR A 149 0.59 10.22 11.97
N THR A 150 0.05 10.59 10.83
CA THR A 150 0.81 11.13 9.70
C THR A 150 0.10 12.40 9.19
N ASN A 151 0.78 13.18 8.38
CA ASN A 151 0.10 14.14 7.52
C ASN A 151 0.49 13.83 6.07
N ALA A 152 -0.34 13.01 5.43
CA ALA A 152 -0.05 12.49 4.11
C ALA A 152 0.16 13.58 3.04
N GLU A 153 -0.48 14.74 3.19
CA GLU A 153 -0.26 15.92 2.33
C GLU A 153 1.08 16.63 2.56
N ARG A 154 1.78 16.36 3.68
CA ARG A 154 3.12 16.92 3.96
C ARG A 154 4.23 15.93 3.69
N GLU A 155 3.92 14.64 3.71
CA GLU A 155 4.88 13.59 3.38
C GLU A 155 5.14 13.56 1.87
N ASP A 156 4.18 14.03 1.05
CA ASP A 156 4.25 14.03 -0.43
C ASP A 156 4.67 12.66 -1.01
N ASP A 157 4.43 11.59 -0.24
CA ASP A 157 4.91 10.26 -0.54
C ASP A 157 3.75 9.35 -0.94
N ILE A 158 3.90 8.77 -2.12
CA ILE A 158 2.96 7.83 -2.71
C ILE A 158 3.80 6.65 -3.13
N GLU A 159 3.49 5.54 -2.50
CA GLU A 159 4.27 4.34 -2.60
C GLU A 159 3.76 3.47 -3.75
N HIS A 160 4.68 2.72 -4.36
CA HIS A 160 4.35 1.69 -5.34
C HIS A 160 4.08 0.37 -4.63
N TYR A 161 2.88 -0.19 -4.79
CA TYR A 161 2.59 -1.52 -4.24
C TYR A 161 3.52 -2.56 -4.85
N PHE A 162 3.54 -2.65 -6.18
CA PHE A 162 4.58 -3.31 -6.96
C PHE A 162 5.70 -2.33 -7.27
N ALA A 163 6.89 -2.60 -6.73
CA ALA A 163 8.05 -1.72 -6.86
C ALA A 163 8.35 -1.36 -8.33
N LYS A 164 8.50 -0.06 -8.61
CA LYS A 164 8.82 0.47 -9.96
C LYS A 164 10.11 -0.10 -10.57
N ALA A 165 11.04 -0.57 -9.74
CA ALA A 165 12.27 -1.20 -10.22
C ALA A 165 12.02 -2.62 -10.76
N TRP A 166 10.94 -3.26 -10.34
CA TRP A 166 10.59 -4.62 -10.74
C TRP A 166 9.57 -4.65 -11.86
N ILE A 167 8.51 -3.82 -11.79
CA ILE A 167 7.48 -3.70 -12.83
C ILE A 167 7.36 -2.22 -13.23
N PRO A 168 8.30 -1.70 -14.05
CA PRO A 168 8.40 -0.26 -14.32
C PRO A 168 7.19 0.32 -15.03
N CYS A 169 6.52 -0.47 -15.88
CA CYS A 169 5.32 -0.02 -16.58
C CYS A 169 4.20 0.41 -15.61
N LEU A 170 4.16 -0.12 -14.38
CA LEU A 170 3.18 0.26 -13.37
C LEU A 170 3.58 1.47 -12.52
N ALA A 171 4.71 2.14 -12.80
CA ALA A 171 5.22 3.24 -11.97
C ALA A 171 4.25 4.44 -11.85
N LEU A 172 3.30 4.58 -12.77
CA LEU A 172 2.27 5.63 -12.75
C LEU A 172 0.84 5.04 -12.74
N HIS A 173 0.70 3.73 -12.58
CA HIS A 173 -0.62 3.09 -12.63
C HIS A 173 -1.39 3.39 -11.33
N PRO A 174 -2.64 3.90 -11.38
CA PRO A 174 -3.36 4.37 -10.19
C PRO A 174 -3.58 3.26 -9.15
N TYR A 175 -3.88 2.03 -9.58
CA TYR A 175 -4.03 0.89 -8.66
C TYR A 175 -2.70 0.36 -8.12
N ASN A 176 -1.56 0.82 -8.64
CA ASN A 176 -0.24 0.50 -8.09
C ASN A 176 0.25 1.58 -7.10
N LEU A 177 -0.45 2.72 -7.00
CA LEU A 177 -0.04 3.86 -6.21
C LEU A 177 -0.91 3.99 -4.95
N TYR A 178 -0.28 3.98 -3.78
CA TYR A 178 -1.02 4.05 -2.53
C TYR A 178 -0.26 4.73 -1.40
N PHE A 179 -1.02 5.18 -0.40
CA PHE A 179 -0.46 5.89 0.74
C PHE A 179 -0.14 4.95 1.90
N ILE A 180 1.08 5.11 2.44
CA ILE A 180 1.53 4.51 3.69
C ILE A 180 2.44 5.50 4.42
N CYS A 181 2.56 5.39 5.75
CA CYS A 181 3.48 6.26 6.48
C CYS A 181 4.95 5.92 6.19
N PRO A 182 5.91 6.85 6.42
CA PRO A 182 7.33 6.64 6.18
C PRO A 182 7.89 5.44 6.94
N VAL A 183 7.38 5.18 8.15
CA VAL A 183 7.77 3.99 8.92
C VAL A 183 7.40 2.71 8.18
N CYS A 184 6.16 2.59 7.69
CA CYS A 184 5.73 1.44 6.89
C CYS A 184 6.50 1.36 5.57
N ASN A 185 6.76 2.51 4.94
CA ASN A 185 7.46 2.57 3.67
C ASN A 185 8.93 2.17 3.80
N GLU A 186 9.72 2.97 4.51
CA GLU A 186 11.18 2.88 4.48
C GLU A 186 11.71 1.67 5.26
N ARG A 187 11.07 1.34 6.39
CA ARG A 187 11.56 0.30 7.29
C ARG A 187 10.99 -1.09 6.99
N TYR A 188 9.69 -1.18 6.70
CA TYR A 188 9.01 -2.47 6.61
C TYR A 188 8.86 -2.96 5.18
N LYS A 189 8.15 -2.20 4.34
CA LYS A 189 7.98 -2.56 2.92
C LYS A 189 9.30 -2.44 2.17
N SER A 190 9.91 -1.27 2.17
CA SER A 190 11.16 -0.94 1.48
C SER A 190 11.14 -1.52 0.05
N MET A 191 12.22 -2.20 -0.34
CA MET A 191 12.37 -2.87 -1.63
C MET A 191 11.79 -4.31 -1.65
N LYS A 192 11.05 -4.74 -0.61
CA LYS A 192 10.48 -6.09 -0.58
C LYS A 192 9.44 -6.25 -1.69
N ARG A 193 9.44 -7.44 -2.28
CA ARG A 193 8.37 -7.87 -3.18
C ARG A 193 7.14 -8.21 -2.36
N VAL A 194 5.97 -7.98 -2.93
CA VAL A 194 4.69 -8.22 -2.26
C VAL A 194 4.32 -9.71 -2.17
N PHE A 195 4.99 -10.55 -2.95
CA PHE A 195 4.69 -11.98 -3.05
C PHE A 195 5.48 -12.79 -2.01
N HIS A 196 4.77 -13.51 -1.16
CA HIS A 196 5.34 -14.55 -0.30
C HIS A 196 5.91 -15.70 -1.14
N ASP A 197 7.03 -16.28 -0.69
CA ASP A 197 7.71 -17.43 -1.32
C ASP A 197 8.07 -17.30 -2.81
N GLY A 198 8.03 -16.08 -3.36
CA GLY A 198 8.36 -15.82 -4.76
C GLY A 198 7.31 -16.29 -5.77
N ILE A 199 6.13 -16.75 -5.33
CA ILE A 199 5.03 -17.14 -6.22
C ILE A 199 4.35 -15.88 -6.77
N ILE A 200 4.55 -15.59 -8.04
CA ILE A 200 3.98 -14.42 -8.71
C ILE A 200 2.56 -14.77 -9.18
N ASP A 201 1.58 -14.53 -8.31
CA ASP A 201 0.15 -14.65 -8.60
C ASP A 201 -0.61 -13.59 -7.80
N VAL A 202 -1.19 -12.60 -8.47
CA VAL A 202 -1.85 -11.46 -7.80
C VAL A 202 -3.02 -11.89 -6.90
N ARG A 203 -3.57 -13.11 -7.08
CA ARG A 203 -4.62 -13.67 -6.21
C ARG A 203 -4.12 -13.99 -4.81
N ARG A 204 -2.81 -14.13 -4.63
CA ARG A 204 -2.17 -14.48 -3.35
C ARG A 204 -1.73 -13.26 -2.56
N VAL A 205 -2.06 -12.04 -3.00
CA VAL A 205 -1.74 -10.80 -2.28
C VAL A 205 -2.97 -9.92 -2.14
N PHE A 206 -3.00 -9.07 -1.12
CA PHE A 206 -4.04 -8.04 -1.00
C PHE A 206 -3.73 -6.86 -1.92
N LEU A 207 -4.61 -6.58 -2.88
CA LEU A 207 -4.46 -5.45 -3.78
C LEU A 207 -5.07 -4.18 -3.18
N PRO A 208 -4.31 -3.07 -3.09
CA PRO A 208 -4.85 -1.78 -2.62
C PRO A 208 -6.09 -1.36 -3.41
N TYR A 209 -7.09 -0.81 -2.71
CA TYR A 209 -8.38 -0.34 -3.24
C TYR A 209 -9.33 -1.39 -3.83
N ILE A 210 -8.84 -2.60 -4.07
CA ILE A 210 -9.65 -3.72 -4.55
C ILE A 210 -10.07 -4.59 -3.36
N ASP A 211 -9.12 -4.91 -2.48
CA ASP A 211 -9.36 -5.74 -1.32
C ASP A 211 -9.61 -4.89 -0.05
N THR A 212 -10.72 -5.15 0.64
CA THR A 212 -10.97 -4.63 1.99
C THR A 212 -10.49 -5.64 3.02
N ILE A 213 -9.23 -5.49 3.47
CA ILE A 213 -8.59 -6.43 4.42
C ILE A 213 -9.41 -6.62 5.69
N ARG A 214 -9.99 -5.54 6.24
CA ARG A 214 -10.78 -5.56 7.47
C ARG A 214 -11.98 -6.52 7.42
N ASP A 215 -12.56 -6.73 6.24
CA ASP A 215 -13.75 -7.59 6.08
C ASP A 215 -13.37 -9.07 5.92
N ARG A 216 -12.09 -9.36 5.65
CA ARG A 216 -11.58 -10.69 5.30
C ARG A 216 -10.59 -11.24 6.32
N VAL A 217 -10.09 -10.40 7.22
CA VAL A 217 -9.11 -10.76 8.23
C VAL A 217 -9.64 -10.39 9.61
N LYS A 218 -9.66 -11.36 10.52
CA LYS A 218 -9.92 -11.15 11.95
C LYS A 218 -8.60 -11.02 12.69
N ILE A 219 -8.61 -10.22 13.75
CA ILE A 219 -7.51 -10.11 14.71
C ILE A 219 -7.82 -11.08 15.85
N GLU A 220 -6.93 -12.04 16.06
CA GLU A 220 -6.97 -12.95 17.19
C GLU A 220 -5.95 -12.52 18.24
N PHE A 221 -6.36 -12.62 19.51
CA PHE A 221 -5.51 -12.32 20.66
C PHE A 221 -5.23 -13.61 21.41
N ILE A 222 -3.94 -13.87 21.62
CA ILE A 222 -3.45 -15.08 22.26
C ILE A 222 -2.63 -14.68 23.47
N HIS A 223 -2.88 -15.30 24.62
CA HIS A 223 -2.07 -15.13 25.82
C HIS A 223 -1.04 -16.28 25.89
N GLU A 224 0.24 -15.97 25.71
CA GLU A 224 1.36 -16.91 25.72
C GLU A 224 2.51 -16.37 26.56
N GLU A 225 3.10 -17.20 27.43
CA GLU A 225 4.32 -16.85 28.19
C GLU A 225 4.23 -15.48 28.91
N GLU A 226 3.10 -15.23 29.57
CA GLU A 226 2.78 -13.98 30.28
C GLU A 226 2.63 -12.75 29.38
N LYS A 227 2.54 -12.92 28.06
CA LYS A 227 2.38 -11.84 27.09
C LYS A 227 1.19 -12.06 26.18
N ASP A 228 0.51 -10.98 25.87
CA ASP A 228 -0.54 -10.99 24.87
C ASP A 228 0.07 -10.72 23.49
N ARG A 229 -0.34 -11.54 22.52
CA ARG A 229 0.11 -11.46 21.13
C ARG A 229 -1.10 -11.36 20.21
N ILE A 230 -0.85 -10.78 19.05
CA ILE A 230 -1.81 -10.72 17.94
C ILE A 230 -1.41 -11.71 16.87
N SER A 231 -2.41 -12.43 16.34
CA SER A 231 -2.32 -13.10 15.06
C SER A 231 -3.42 -12.62 14.11
N LEU A 232 -3.12 -12.60 12.82
CA LEU A 232 -4.06 -12.33 11.74
C LEU A 232 -4.58 -13.65 11.22
N ALA A 233 -5.90 -13.82 11.22
CA ALA A 233 -6.54 -15.05 10.75
C ALA A 233 -7.64 -14.75 9.74
N PRO A 234 -7.97 -15.69 8.84
CA PRO A 234 -9.08 -15.53 7.89
C PRO A 234 -10.42 -15.31 8.59
N ALA A 235 -11.22 -14.38 8.10
CA ALA A 235 -12.63 -14.28 8.51
C ALA A 235 -13.45 -15.46 7.97
N ASP A 236 -13.08 -15.98 6.80
CA ASP A 236 -13.64 -17.17 6.16
C ASP A 236 -12.49 -18.08 5.66
N GLU A 237 -12.31 -19.23 6.32
CA GLU A 237 -11.28 -20.22 5.99
C GLU A 237 -11.49 -20.89 4.61
N SER A 238 -12.69 -20.79 4.05
CA SER A 238 -13.00 -21.36 2.72
C SER A 238 -12.59 -20.45 1.57
N GLU A 239 -12.22 -19.20 1.86
CA GLU A 239 -11.80 -18.25 0.84
C GLU A 239 -10.47 -18.67 0.19
N THR A 240 -10.47 -18.81 -1.13
CA THR A 240 -9.28 -19.21 -1.88
C THR A 240 -8.13 -18.21 -1.68
N TYR A 241 -6.94 -18.73 -1.37
CA TYR A 241 -5.70 -17.98 -1.16
C TYR A 241 -5.68 -17.00 0.04
N ILE A 242 -6.67 -17.03 0.93
CA ILE A 242 -6.76 -16.03 2.01
C ILE A 242 -5.57 -16.11 2.97
N ASN A 243 -5.08 -17.31 3.28
CA ASN A 243 -3.91 -17.50 4.13
C ASN A 243 -2.65 -16.91 3.46
N GLU A 244 -2.42 -17.21 2.18
CA GLU A 244 -1.29 -16.62 1.46
C GLU A 244 -1.36 -15.09 1.35
N LYS A 245 -2.57 -14.53 1.24
CA LYS A 245 -2.77 -13.07 1.27
C LYS A 245 -2.38 -12.47 2.63
N ILE A 246 -2.79 -13.10 3.73
CA ILE A 246 -2.45 -12.70 5.09
C ILE A 246 -0.93 -12.81 5.30
N ASP A 247 -0.32 -13.93 4.93
CA ASP A 247 1.11 -14.17 5.06
C ASP A 247 1.94 -13.15 4.28
N SER A 248 1.57 -12.90 3.01
CA SER A 248 2.21 -11.89 2.16
C SER A 248 2.13 -10.50 2.78
N PHE A 249 0.97 -10.13 3.34
CA PHE A 249 0.77 -8.83 3.97
C PHE A 249 1.55 -8.69 5.28
N ASN A 250 1.55 -9.73 6.11
CA ASN A 250 2.29 -9.74 7.37
C ASN A 250 3.81 -9.78 7.13
N GLN A 251 4.31 -10.52 6.14
CA GLN A 251 5.72 -10.47 5.74
C GLN A 251 6.15 -9.06 5.29
N LEU A 252 5.27 -8.38 4.55
CA LEU A 252 5.55 -7.06 4.01
C LEU A 252 5.66 -6.01 5.13
N PHE A 253 4.74 -6.04 6.10
CA PHE A 253 4.56 -4.96 7.08
C PHE A 253 4.83 -5.32 8.54
N ASP A 254 5.05 -6.60 8.84
CA ASP A 254 5.34 -7.16 10.16
C ASP A 254 4.27 -6.80 11.21
N LEU A 255 3.00 -6.82 10.82
CA LEU A 255 1.91 -6.27 11.62
C LEU A 255 1.65 -7.07 12.90
N GLU A 256 1.71 -8.41 12.84
CA GLU A 256 1.51 -9.24 14.04
C GLU A 256 2.52 -8.90 15.14
N ASN A 257 3.81 -8.85 14.80
CA ASN A 257 4.86 -8.52 15.78
C ASN A 257 4.74 -7.07 16.26
N ARG A 258 4.53 -6.13 15.33
CA ARG A 258 4.40 -4.71 15.67
C ARG A 258 3.21 -4.46 16.58
N TRP A 259 2.04 -4.98 16.24
CA TRP A 259 0.83 -4.79 17.03
C TRP A 259 0.94 -5.52 18.37
N SER A 260 1.51 -6.73 18.41
CA SER A 260 1.81 -7.43 19.67
C SER A 260 2.66 -6.59 20.61
N GLY A 261 3.62 -5.82 20.08
CA GLY A 261 4.45 -4.90 20.87
C GLY A 261 3.70 -3.79 21.61
N PHE A 262 2.42 -3.53 21.30
CA PHE A 262 1.58 -2.54 22.00
C PHE A 262 0.65 -3.15 23.04
N MET A 263 0.55 -4.48 23.12
CA MET A 263 -0.45 -5.13 23.99
C MET A 263 -0.22 -4.81 25.46
N GLU A 264 1.04 -4.88 25.92
CA GLU A 264 1.41 -4.52 27.29
C GLU A 264 1.05 -3.06 27.60
N TYR A 265 1.36 -2.13 26.69
CA TYR A 265 1.00 -0.72 26.85
C TYR A 265 -0.51 -0.52 26.97
N TYR A 266 -1.32 -1.19 26.13
CA TYR A 266 -2.79 -1.11 26.22
C TYR A 266 -3.31 -1.70 27.53
N PHE A 267 -2.77 -2.85 27.94
CA PHE A 267 -3.11 -3.49 29.21
C PHE A 267 -2.84 -2.57 30.39
N GLU A 268 -1.63 -2.02 30.49
CA GLU A 268 -1.21 -1.15 31.60
C GLU A 268 -2.01 0.15 31.65
N THR A 269 -2.25 0.76 30.49
CA THR A 269 -3.05 1.99 30.38
C THR A 269 -4.47 1.75 30.88
N ARG A 270 -5.12 0.67 30.45
CA ARG A 270 -6.49 0.32 30.86
C ARG A 270 -6.55 -0.13 32.31
N SER A 271 -5.58 -0.92 32.76
CA SER A 271 -5.47 -1.36 34.16
C SER A 271 -5.34 -0.16 35.08
N SER A 272 -4.47 0.80 34.76
CA SER A 272 -4.27 2.01 35.57
C SER A 272 -5.52 2.89 35.61
N LEU A 273 -6.22 3.06 34.48
CA LEU A 273 -7.49 3.78 34.42
C LEU A 273 -8.56 3.13 35.29
N TYR A 274 -8.76 1.81 35.18
CA TYR A 274 -9.81 1.12 35.92
C TYR A 274 -9.49 0.98 37.41
N LYS A 275 -8.20 0.92 37.79
CA LYS A 275 -7.79 1.00 39.21
C LYS A 275 -8.20 2.31 39.85
N SER A 276 -8.05 3.44 39.15
CA SER A 276 -8.35 4.76 39.73
C SER A 276 -9.85 5.00 39.95
N LEU A 277 -10.70 4.15 39.37
CA LEU A 277 -12.15 4.19 39.56
C LEU A 277 -12.63 3.36 40.76
N ASP A 278 -11.73 2.59 41.41
CA ASP A 278 -11.95 1.85 42.66
C ASP A 278 -13.26 1.02 42.68
N PHE A 279 -13.34 0.04 41.78
CA PHE A 279 -14.51 -0.84 41.67
C PHE A 279 -14.61 -1.83 42.83
N SER A 280 -15.82 -1.95 43.39
CA SER A 280 -16.10 -2.85 44.52
C SER A 280 -16.10 -4.32 44.12
N ASP A 281 -16.48 -4.61 42.87
CA ASP A 281 -16.53 -5.96 42.32
C ASP A 281 -16.30 -5.98 40.79
N ILE A 282 -16.30 -7.19 40.21
CA ILE A 282 -16.09 -7.39 38.77
C ILE A 282 -17.27 -6.95 37.90
N ASP A 283 -18.49 -6.90 38.45
CA ASP A 283 -19.70 -6.53 37.71
C ASP A 283 -19.74 -5.00 37.49
N GLU A 284 -19.26 -4.22 38.46
CA GLU A 284 -19.05 -2.78 38.28
C GLU A 284 -18.03 -2.48 37.18
N LEU A 285 -16.88 -3.18 37.18
CA LEU A 285 -15.88 -3.08 36.09
C LEU A 285 -16.52 -3.45 34.74
N LYS A 286 -17.29 -4.54 34.70
CA LYS A 286 -17.95 -5.02 33.47
C LYS A 286 -18.87 -3.96 32.89
N GLU A 287 -19.66 -3.29 33.72
CA GLU A 287 -20.55 -2.22 33.26
C GLU A 287 -19.79 -0.99 32.75
N GLU A 288 -18.69 -0.60 33.40
CA GLU A 288 -17.87 0.51 32.90
C GLU A 288 -17.16 0.15 31.58
N MET A 289 -16.57 -1.04 31.47
CA MET A 289 -15.97 -1.51 30.21
C MET A 289 -17.00 -1.56 29.08
N ARG A 290 -18.25 -1.97 29.37
CA ARG A 290 -19.35 -1.95 28.40
C ARG A 290 -19.67 -0.52 27.92
N ARG A 291 -19.64 0.47 28.81
CA ARG A 291 -19.81 1.89 28.45
C ARG A 291 -18.66 2.38 27.58
N ASP A 292 -17.43 2.03 27.93
CA ASP A 292 -16.24 2.42 27.16
C ASP A 292 -16.21 1.79 25.77
N LEU A 293 -16.58 0.52 25.64
CA LEU A 293 -16.74 -0.14 24.34
C LEU A 293 -17.80 0.56 23.48
N LYS A 294 -18.93 0.98 24.07
CA LYS A 294 -19.94 1.77 23.36
C LYS A 294 -19.39 3.13 22.90
N LYS A 295 -18.63 3.83 23.75
CA LYS A 295 -17.97 5.09 23.38
C LYS A 295 -16.95 4.86 22.26
N ALA A 296 -16.13 3.82 22.36
CA ALA A 296 -15.11 3.46 21.39
C ALA A 296 -15.72 3.14 20.02
N ALA A 297 -16.82 2.37 19.98
CA ALA A 297 -17.56 2.10 18.75
C ALA A 297 -18.05 3.38 18.05
N CYS A 298 -18.53 4.38 18.82
CA CYS A 298 -18.91 5.68 18.28
C CYS A 298 -17.70 6.46 17.71
N LEU A 299 -16.53 6.37 18.35
CA LEU A 299 -15.32 7.09 17.96
C LEU A 299 -14.60 6.45 16.77
N ALA A 300 -14.62 5.12 16.65
CA ALA A 300 -13.91 4.34 15.63
C ALA A 300 -14.28 4.74 14.19
N VAL A 301 -15.43 5.36 13.98
CA VAL A 301 -15.86 5.92 12.69
C VAL A 301 -14.91 7.02 12.19
N ASN A 302 -14.33 7.79 13.10
CA ASN A 302 -13.47 8.94 12.76
C ASN A 302 -12.07 8.83 13.37
N ARG A 303 -11.80 7.78 14.16
CA ARG A 303 -10.55 7.54 14.87
C ARG A 303 -10.03 6.13 14.61
N PRO A 304 -9.61 5.82 13.37
CA PRO A 304 -9.10 4.49 13.04
C PRO A 304 -7.87 4.09 13.87
N GLU A 305 -7.14 5.05 14.45
CA GLU A 305 -6.02 4.77 15.35
C GLU A 305 -6.42 4.05 16.64
N THR A 306 -7.69 4.13 17.06
CA THR A 306 -8.18 3.43 18.26
C THR A 306 -8.64 2.01 17.96
N TYR A 307 -8.58 1.56 16.70
CA TYR A 307 -9.14 0.28 16.28
C TYR A 307 -8.52 -0.90 17.05
N LEU A 308 -7.18 -0.98 17.11
CA LEU A 308 -6.47 -2.07 17.79
C LEU A 308 -6.75 -2.10 19.30
N GLU A 309 -6.66 -0.94 19.95
CA GLU A 309 -6.96 -0.83 21.38
C GLU A 309 -8.41 -1.22 21.69
N THR A 310 -9.35 -0.84 20.81
CA THR A 310 -10.76 -1.23 20.96
C THR A 310 -10.94 -2.74 20.82
N LYS A 311 -10.29 -3.37 19.82
CA LYS A 311 -10.32 -4.83 19.64
C LYS A 311 -9.72 -5.58 20.82
N TYR A 312 -8.65 -5.05 21.39
CA TYR A 312 -8.05 -5.61 22.58
C TYR A 312 -8.97 -5.49 23.81
N LEU A 313 -9.64 -4.34 23.98
CA LEU A 313 -10.62 -4.15 25.05
C LEU A 313 -11.84 -5.08 24.89
N GLU A 314 -12.32 -5.30 23.66
CA GLU A 314 -13.37 -6.28 23.34
C GLU A 314 -12.95 -7.69 23.78
N TRP A 315 -11.70 -8.08 23.50
CA TRP A 315 -11.17 -9.37 23.91
C TRP A 315 -11.05 -9.51 25.43
N ILE A 316 -10.54 -8.48 26.12
CA ILE A 316 -10.51 -8.48 27.60
C ILE A 316 -11.92 -8.65 28.15
N TYR A 317 -12.86 -7.82 27.69
CA TYR A 317 -14.24 -7.85 28.15
C TYR A 317 -14.90 -9.22 27.95
N GLY A 318 -14.72 -9.81 26.77
CA GLY A 318 -15.38 -11.07 26.39
C GLY A 318 -14.72 -12.32 26.96
N SER A 319 -13.38 -12.33 27.08
CA SER A 319 -12.62 -13.56 27.30
C SER A 319 -11.68 -13.51 28.50
N GLN A 320 -11.18 -12.34 28.91
CA GLN A 320 -10.17 -12.21 29.97
C GLN A 320 -10.60 -11.39 31.20
N LEU A 321 -11.87 -11.00 31.31
CA LEU A 321 -12.35 -10.04 32.31
C LEU A 321 -11.97 -10.44 33.74
N LYS A 322 -12.09 -11.73 34.10
CA LYS A 322 -11.73 -12.26 35.43
C LYS A 322 -10.23 -12.16 35.70
N ALA A 323 -9.41 -12.53 34.74
CA ALA A 323 -7.95 -12.48 34.86
C ALA A 323 -7.48 -11.02 34.98
N PHE A 324 -8.03 -10.14 34.13
CA PHE A 324 -7.77 -8.71 34.15
C PHE A 324 -8.12 -8.08 35.49
N TYR A 325 -9.34 -8.29 36.01
CA TYR A 325 -9.76 -7.80 37.33
C TYR A 325 -8.86 -8.31 38.46
N SER A 326 -8.51 -9.61 38.42
CA SER A 326 -7.64 -10.21 39.44
C SER A 326 -6.24 -9.57 39.44
N ASN A 327 -5.63 -9.38 38.27
CA ASN A 327 -4.32 -8.72 38.14
C ASN A 327 -4.38 -7.25 38.64
N MET A 328 -5.50 -6.58 38.34
CA MET A 328 -5.76 -5.21 38.74
C MET A 328 -5.74 -5.06 40.27
N VAL A 329 -6.44 -5.94 40.99
CA VAL A 329 -6.60 -5.89 42.45
C VAL A 329 -5.41 -6.53 43.22
N GLN A 330 -4.71 -7.50 42.63
CA GLN A 330 -3.64 -8.25 43.33
C GLN A 330 -2.31 -7.51 43.47
N LYS A 331 -1.97 -6.57 42.55
CA LYS A 331 -0.66 -5.87 42.58
C LYS A 331 -0.44 -4.99 43.84
N ASP A 332 -1.47 -4.72 44.65
CA ASP A 332 -1.34 -3.98 45.92
C ASP A 332 -1.09 -4.88 47.15
N ARG A 333 -1.15 -6.22 47.03
CA ARG A 333 -1.01 -7.12 48.18
C ARG A 333 0.41 -7.55 48.54
N ASN A 334 1.44 -7.12 47.78
CA ASN A 334 2.84 -7.51 48.00
C ASN A 334 3.76 -6.37 48.44
N THR A 335 3.30 -5.54 49.39
CA THR A 335 4.21 -4.73 50.22
C THR A 335 3.94 -5.01 51.69
N VAL A 336 4.19 -6.24 52.13
CA VAL A 336 4.47 -6.50 53.55
C VAL A 336 5.98 -6.43 53.71
N VAL A 337 6.45 -5.26 54.13
CA VAL A 337 7.79 -5.10 54.69
C VAL A 337 7.82 -5.91 55.98
N ILE A 338 8.68 -6.93 56.06
CA ILE A 338 9.04 -7.62 57.31
C ILE A 338 10.02 -6.73 58.08
#